data_AF-A0A976LLI3-F1
#
_entry.id   AF-A0A976LLI3-F1
#
_cell.length_a   1.000
_cell.length_b   1.000
_cell.length_c   1.000
_cell.angle_alpha   90.00
_cell.angle_beta   90.00
_cell.angle_gamma   90.00
#
_symmetry.space_group_name_H-M   'P 1'
#
loop_
_entity.id
_entity.type
_entity.pdbx_description
1 polymer ?
#
loop_
_entity_poly.entity_id
_entity_poly.type
_entity_poly.pdbx_seq_one_letter_code
_entity_poly.pdbx_strand_id
1 'polypeptide(L)'
;QDGRIAPFKPGFGLLCRRGGASVVPVLVDGAFECWPRHKKIFLPGAQIVVCYGKCITADEVKNMNDRELAERLTDTLRQMQHSCRIKHGKEPYDYNCRQIVDK
;
A
#
# COMPACT_ATOMS: atom_id res chain seq x y z
N GLN A 1 9.28 -3.23 -11.52
CA GLN A 1 8.11 -3.10 -10.62
C GLN A 1 6.88 -3.54 -11.39
N ASP A 2 5.90 -4.08 -10.70
CA ASP A 2 4.86 -4.98 -11.25
C ASP A 2 3.44 -4.69 -10.72
N GLY A 3 3.25 -3.51 -10.10
CA GLY A 3 1.97 -3.10 -9.51
C GLY A 3 1.70 -3.63 -8.10
N ARG A 4 2.58 -4.47 -7.55
CA ARG A 4 2.48 -4.97 -6.17
C ARG A 4 2.91 -3.93 -5.15
N ILE A 5 2.28 -3.96 -3.98
CA ILE A 5 2.65 -3.15 -2.82
C ILE A 5 3.93 -3.71 -2.18
N ALA A 6 5.01 -2.94 -2.33
CA ALA A 6 6.27 -3.20 -1.63
C ALA A 6 6.13 -2.92 -0.13
N PRO A 7 6.92 -3.59 0.74
CA PRO A 7 6.94 -3.30 2.16
C PRO A 7 7.26 -1.83 2.44
N PHE A 8 6.52 -1.22 3.36
CA PHE A 8 6.85 0.11 3.86
C PHE A 8 8.18 0.07 4.60
N LYS A 9 9.00 1.10 4.38
CA LYS A 9 10.22 1.27 5.16
C LYS A 9 9.87 1.72 6.58
N PRO A 10 10.53 1.18 7.62
CA PRO A 10 10.42 1.73 8.96
C PRO A 10 10.99 3.16 8.99
N GLY A 11 10.48 4.00 9.90
CA GLY A 11 11.04 5.33 10.20
C GLY A 11 10.10 6.52 10.02
N PHE A 12 8.96 6.35 9.32
CA PHE A 12 7.96 7.43 9.23
C PHE A 12 7.16 7.62 10.53
N GLY A 13 7.13 6.60 11.39
CA GLY A 13 6.41 6.65 12.66
C GLY A 13 6.91 7.73 13.62
N LEU A 14 8.20 8.11 13.57
CA LEU A 14 8.73 9.23 14.35
C LEU A 14 8.02 10.55 14.02
N LEU A 15 7.79 10.82 12.72
CA LEU A 15 7.09 12.04 12.28
C LEU A 15 5.64 12.02 12.77
N CYS A 16 4.97 10.87 12.63
CA CYS A 16 3.59 10.71 13.10
C CYS A 16 3.48 10.93 14.62
N ARG A 17 4.37 10.31 15.42
CA ARG A 17 4.39 10.45 16.88
C ARG A 17 4.70 11.88 17.33
N ARG A 18 5.69 12.55 16.71
CA ARG A 18 6.05 13.94 17.04
C ARG A 18 4.95 14.93 16.67
N GLY A 19 4.26 14.70 15.55
CA GLY A 19 3.19 15.57 15.08
C GLY A 19 1.81 15.26 15.69
N GLY A 20 1.66 14.18 16.45
CA GLY A 20 0.34 13.68 16.86
C GLY A 20 -0.55 13.33 15.66
N ALA A 21 0.05 12.95 14.54
CA ALA A 21 -0.65 12.74 13.29
C ALA A 21 -1.24 11.34 13.21
N SER A 22 -2.48 11.26 12.72
CA SER A 22 -3.09 9.98 12.34
C SER A 22 -2.66 9.60 10.92
N VAL A 23 -2.65 8.30 10.62
CA VAL A 23 -2.22 7.76 9.33
C VAL A 23 -3.42 7.13 8.62
N VAL A 24 -3.73 7.59 7.41
CA VAL A 24 -4.80 7.01 6.57
C VAL A 24 -4.17 6.17 5.46
N PRO A 25 -4.42 4.86 5.40
CA PRO A 25 -4.00 4.03 4.27
C PRO A 25 -4.73 4.47 3.00
N VAL A 26 -4.01 4.76 1.92
CA VAL A 26 -4.58 5.09 0.61
C VAL A 26 -4.00 4.16 -0.44
N LEU A 27 -4.88 3.40 -1.09
CA LEU A 27 -4.52 2.53 -2.20
C LEU A 27 -4.79 3.23 -3.52
N VAL A 28 -3.86 3.10 -4.46
CA VAL A 28 -4.05 3.43 -5.88
C VAL A 28 -3.81 2.14 -6.69
N ASP A 29 -4.87 1.52 -7.20
CA ASP A 29 -4.79 0.31 -8.04
C ASP A 29 -5.08 0.65 -9.51
N GLY A 30 -4.42 -0.05 -10.45
CA GLY A 30 -4.58 0.17 -11.89
C GLY A 30 -3.62 1.20 -12.50
N ALA A 31 -2.92 2.01 -11.68
CA ALA A 31 -1.97 3.00 -12.18
C ALA A 31 -0.77 2.36 -12.88
N PHE A 32 -0.30 1.19 -12.40
CA PHE A 32 0.78 0.45 -13.03
C PHE A 32 0.37 -0.10 -14.40
N GLU A 33 -0.83 -0.65 -14.53
CA GLU A 33 -1.37 -1.16 -15.80
C GLU A 33 -1.65 -0.02 -16.80
N CYS A 34 -2.16 1.11 -16.28
CA CYS A 34 -2.43 2.32 -17.07
C CYS A 34 -1.15 2.91 -17.66
N TRP A 35 -0.13 3.17 -16.83
CA TRP A 35 1.10 3.78 -17.29
C TRP A 35 2.32 3.44 -16.43
N PRO A 36 2.99 2.30 -16.66
CA PRO A 36 4.19 1.94 -15.91
C PRO A 36 5.40 2.73 -16.42
N ARG A 37 6.38 2.99 -15.53
CA ARG A 37 7.56 3.84 -15.79
C ARG A 37 8.40 3.47 -17.03
N HIS A 38 8.30 2.25 -17.54
CA HIS A 38 9.04 1.78 -18.71
C HIS A 38 8.27 1.93 -20.04
N LYS A 39 7.00 2.36 -20.01
CA LYS A 39 6.22 2.66 -21.22
C LYS A 39 6.23 4.15 -21.54
N LYS A 40 6.41 4.47 -22.82
CA LYS A 40 6.43 5.87 -23.31
C LYS A 40 5.04 6.50 -23.41
N ILE A 41 3.99 5.69 -23.56
CA ILE A 41 2.59 6.15 -23.69
C ILE A 41 1.70 5.37 -22.71
N PHE A 42 0.66 6.04 -22.20
CA PHE A 42 -0.36 5.44 -21.35
C PHE A 42 -1.34 4.60 -22.16
N LEU A 43 -2.08 3.70 -21.49
CA LEU A 43 -3.13 2.89 -22.10
C LEU A 43 -4.50 3.59 -21.96
N PRO A 44 -5.12 4.07 -23.06
CA PRO A 44 -6.45 4.67 -23.00
C PRO A 44 -7.51 3.68 -22.51
N GLY A 45 -8.45 4.16 -21.69
CA GLY A 45 -9.52 3.33 -21.12
C GLY A 45 -9.11 2.44 -19.95
N ALA A 46 -7.85 2.49 -19.50
CA ALA A 46 -7.42 1.79 -18.30
C ALA A 46 -8.08 2.38 -17.04
N GLN A 47 -8.64 1.52 -16.20
CA GLN A 47 -9.29 1.93 -14.96
C GLN A 47 -8.29 2.09 -13.81
N ILE A 48 -8.30 3.26 -13.16
CA ILE A 48 -7.60 3.54 -11.91
C ILE A 48 -8.63 3.68 -10.79
N VAL A 49 -8.39 3.02 -9.66
CA VAL A 49 -9.26 3.07 -8.49
C VAL A 49 -8.46 3.58 -7.29
N VAL A 50 -9.05 4.52 -6.55
CA VAL A 50 -8.50 5.03 -5.29
C VAL A 50 -9.39 4.57 -4.14
N CYS A 51 -8.80 3.92 -3.15
CA CYS A 51 -9.49 3.44 -1.95
C CYS A 51 -8.87 4.04 -0.70
N TYR A 52 -9.71 4.50 0.24
CA TYR A 52 -9.29 5.00 1.54
C TYR A 52 -9.59 3.94 2.60
N GLY A 53 -8.57 3.58 3.38
CA GLY A 53 -8.66 2.59 4.44
C GLY A 53 -9.08 3.20 5.78
N LYS A 54 -9.27 2.34 6.78
CA LYS A 54 -9.51 2.78 8.15
C LYS A 54 -8.30 3.55 8.68
N CYS A 55 -8.56 4.71 9.27
CA CYS A 55 -7.55 5.53 9.90
C CYS A 55 -6.85 4.76 11.04
N ILE A 56 -5.52 4.81 11.06
CA ILE A 56 -4.70 4.44 12.22
C ILE A 56 -4.55 5.72 13.04
N THR A 57 -5.19 5.74 14.20
CA THR A 57 -5.25 6.93 15.06
C THR A 57 -3.88 7.29 15.61
N ALA A 58 -3.67 8.55 15.98
CA ALA A 58 -2.43 9.00 16.61
C ALA A 58 -2.09 8.19 17.88
N ASP A 59 -3.09 7.76 18.65
CA ASP A 59 -2.86 6.95 19.85
C ASP A 59 -2.48 5.51 19.52
N GLU A 60 -3.09 4.91 18.48
CA GLU A 60 -2.61 3.62 17.95
C GLU A 60 -1.16 3.71 17.47
N VAL A 61 -0.79 4.80 16.78
CA VAL A 61 0.58 5.03 16.29
C VAL A 61 1.58 5.19 17.44
N LYS A 62 1.21 5.87 18.55
CA LYS A 62 2.06 5.99 19.74
C LYS A 62 2.35 4.63 20.39
N ASN A 63 1.39 3.71 20.31
CA ASN A 63 1.49 2.37 20.89
C ASN A 63 2.18 1.34 19.97
N MET A 64 2.67 1.77 18.80
CA MET A 64 3.42 0.92 17.86
C MET A 64 4.84 1.43 17.67
N ASN A 65 5.78 0.51 17.58
CA ASN A 65 7.11 0.82 17.08
C ASN A 65 7.10 1.02 15.54
N ASP A 66 8.19 1.54 14.99
CA ASP A 66 8.26 1.89 13.56
C ASP A 66 8.10 0.70 12.62
N ARG A 67 8.53 -0.48 13.05
CA ARG A 67 8.40 -1.71 12.27
C ARG A 67 6.96 -2.19 12.27
N GLU A 68 6.31 -2.24 13.42
CA GLU A 68 4.90 -2.62 13.58
C GLU A 68 3.98 -1.72 12.76
N LEU A 69 4.22 -0.40 12.78
CA LEU A 69 3.44 0.55 11.99
C LEU A 69 3.62 0.31 10.48
N ALA A 70 4.85 0.08 10.03
CA ALA A 70 5.15 -0.20 8.62
C ALA A 70 4.54 -1.54 8.16
N GLU A 71 4.64 -2.59 8.97
CA GLU A 71 4.03 -3.90 8.70
C GLU A 71 2.51 -3.78 8.65
N ARG A 72 1.88 -3.15 9.65
CA ARG A 72 0.42 -2.93 9.69
C ARG A 72 -0.09 -2.14 8.49
N LEU A 73 0.62 -1.09 8.07
CA LEU A 73 0.25 -0.31 6.89
C LEU A 73 0.41 -1.12 5.59
N THR A 74 1.49 -1.90 5.48
CA THR A 74 1.75 -2.79 4.34
C THR A 74 0.63 -3.82 4.19
N ASP A 75 0.28 -4.51 5.28
CA ASP A 75 -0.75 -5.54 5.27
C ASP A 75 -2.13 -4.96 4.97
N THR A 76 -2.44 -3.80 5.55
CA THR A 76 -3.70 -3.09 5.27
C THR A 76 -3.83 -2.77 3.79
N LEU A 77 -2.78 -2.21 3.16
CA LEU A 77 -2.82 -1.87 1.73
C LEU A 77 -2.89 -3.10 0.82
N ARG A 78 -2.24 -4.20 1.20
CA ARG A 78 -2.33 -5.48 0.46
C ARG A 78 -3.74 -6.07 0.52
N GLN A 79 -4.37 -6.06 1.70
CA GLN A 79 -5.77 -6.49 1.86
C GLN A 79 -6.74 -5.61 1.08
N MET A 80 -6.52 -4.29 1.12
CA MET A 80 -7.29 -3.32 0.32
C MET A 80 -7.13 -3.62 -1.17
N GLN A 81 -5.91 -3.90 -1.65
CA GLN A 81 -5.68 -4.17 -3.06
C GLN A 81 -6.29 -5.50 -3.49
N HIS A 82 -6.17 -6.54 -2.68
CA HIS A 82 -6.83 -7.82 -2.92
C HIS A 82 -8.34 -7.63 -3.11
N SER A 83 -9.00 -6.98 -2.15
CA SER A 83 -10.45 -6.71 -2.19
C SER A 83 -10.83 -5.82 -3.37
N CYS A 84 -10.03 -4.79 -3.66
CA CYS A 84 -10.26 -3.88 -4.78
C CYS A 84 -10.20 -4.62 -6.13
N ARG A 85 -9.22 -5.51 -6.31
CA ARG A 85 -9.05 -6.26 -7.56
C ARG A 85 -10.21 -7.23 -7.79
N ILE A 86 -10.60 -8.00 -6.78
CA ILE A 86 -11.80 -8.88 -6.86
C ILE A 86 -13.04 -8.07 -7.23
N LYS A 87 -13.29 -6.95 -6.55
CA LYS A 87 -14.47 -6.11 -6.79
C LYS A 87 -14.57 -5.60 -8.23
N HIS A 88 -13.43 -5.41 -8.90
CA HIS A 88 -13.36 -4.92 -10.27
C HIS A 88 -13.05 -6.03 -11.29
N GLY A 89 -13.23 -7.30 -10.92
CA GLY A 89 -13.04 -8.44 -11.82
C GLY A 89 -11.60 -8.68 -12.26
N LYS A 90 -10.62 -8.20 -11.48
CA LYS A 90 -9.19 -8.40 -11.72
C LYS A 90 -8.65 -9.52 -10.83
N GLU A 91 -7.68 -10.27 -11.35
CA GLU A 91 -6.92 -11.25 -10.58
C GLU A 91 -6.16 -10.59 -9.43
N PRO A 92 -6.33 -11.02 -8.17
CA PRO A 92 -5.57 -10.51 -7.05
C PRO A 92 -4.08 -10.82 -7.16
N TYR A 93 -3.24 -9.95 -6.61
CA TYR A 93 -1.80 -10.24 -6.53
C TYR A 93 -1.52 -11.30 -5.46
N ASP A 94 -0.64 -12.25 -5.78
CA ASP A 94 -0.07 -13.14 -4.80
C ASP A 94 1.10 -12.47 -4.05
N TYR A 95 0.91 -12.32 -2.75
CA TYR A 95 1.88 -11.76 -1.81
C TYR A 95 2.64 -12.82 -1.01
N ASN A 96 2.31 -14.11 -1.19
CA ASN A 96 2.97 -15.22 -0.49
C ASN A 96 4.38 -15.51 -1.04
N CYS A 97 4.76 -14.91 -2.18
CA CYS A 97 6.07 -15.10 -2.79
C CYS A 97 7.12 -14.09 -2.28
N ARG A 98 7.90 -14.54 -1.27
CA ARG A 98 9.24 -14.11 -0.80
C ARG A 98 9.37 -12.98 0.24
N GLN A 99 9.71 -13.41 1.47
CA GLN A 99 10.65 -12.73 2.39
C GLN A 99 12.12 -13.17 2.17
N ILE A 100 12.45 -13.85 1.07
CA ILE A 100 13.82 -14.30 0.78
C ILE A 100 14.38 -13.44 -0.35
N VAL A 101 14.88 -12.23 -0.02
CA VAL A 101 16.18 -11.66 -0.44
C VAL A 101 16.42 -10.47 0.51
N ASP A 102 17.69 -10.21 0.85
CA ASP A 102 18.22 -9.14 1.71
C ASP A 102 18.44 -9.55 3.19
N LYS A 103 19.35 -10.50 3.37
CA LYS A 103 20.30 -10.52 4.50
C LYS A 103 21.55 -9.75 4.09
#